data_AF-A0A9E6UQ63-F1
#
_entry.id   AF-A0A9E6UQ63-F1
#
_cell.length_a   1.000
_cell.length_b   1.000
_cell.length_c   1.000
_cell.angle_alpha   90.00
_cell.angle_beta   90.00
_cell.angle_gamma   90.00
#
_symmetry.space_group_name_H-M   'P 1'
#
loop_
_entity.id
_entity.type
_entity.pdbx_description
1 polymer ?
#
loop_
_entity_poly.entity_id
_entity_poly.type
_entity_poly.pdbx_seq_one_letter_code
_entity_poly.pdbx_strand_id
1 'polypeptide(L)'
;MTLRTMGHFFAGGKIMKRKSSDLLAPGLPPLNTMKNLVGQAYVEYLIPKELRAGAAPIIFAHSGLNGMVWQTTVDGREGWDKYFARRGFPVYVIDPPGTGRAGFVVDAINKAATGKGDPLANSPFFLQTSFAWRWYDVGPKFGELGDGHNFGNQMATDKEARRQFLGQLIPGGPSGGDVHESFIAAMERIKEEYGRLSMSDGQEVLS
;
A
#
# COMPACT_ATOMS: atom_id res chain seq x y z
N MET A 1 17.02 -13.21 -10.10
CA MET A 1 17.06 -13.25 -8.62
C MET A 1 16.40 -14.53 -8.18
N THR A 2 16.93 -15.20 -7.16
CA THR A 2 16.31 -16.39 -6.55
C THR A 2 15.76 -16.00 -5.20
N LEU A 3 14.49 -16.32 -4.97
CA LEU A 3 13.80 -16.04 -3.71
C LEU A 3 13.70 -17.33 -2.89
N ARG A 4 13.84 -17.22 -1.57
CA ARG A 4 13.45 -18.28 -0.63
C ARG A 4 11.93 -18.43 -0.64
N THR A 5 11.24 -17.29 -0.59
CA THR A 5 9.78 -17.19 -0.63
C THR A 5 9.37 -15.78 -1.06
N MET A 6 8.15 -15.67 -1.58
CA MET A 6 7.46 -14.42 -1.82
C MET A 6 5.98 -14.61 -1.51
N GLY A 7 5.32 -13.54 -1.12
CA GLY A 7 3.91 -13.60 -0.81
C GLY A 7 3.42 -12.32 -0.18
N HIS A 8 2.33 -12.44 0.55
CA HIS A 8 1.74 -11.34 1.26
C HIS A 8 1.03 -11.81 2.50
N PHE A 9 0.72 -10.86 3.37
CA PHE A 9 -0.15 -11.07 4.50
C PHE A 9 -0.89 -9.78 4.89
N PHE A 10 -1.89 -9.95 5.75
CA PHE A 10 -2.55 -8.83 6.42
C PHE A 10 -2.12 -8.77 7.89
N ALA A 11 -2.07 -7.56 8.44
CA ALA A 11 -1.71 -7.31 9.82
C ALA A 11 -2.65 -6.28 10.46
N GLY A 12 -2.95 -6.50 11.75
CA GLY A 12 -3.89 -5.67 12.50
C GLY A 12 -5.32 -5.75 11.98
N GLY A 13 -6.06 -4.68 12.21
CA GLY A 13 -7.48 -4.58 11.90
C GLY A 13 -8.39 -5.17 12.97
N LYS A 14 -9.68 -4.84 12.86
CA LYS A 14 -10.74 -5.21 13.80
C LYS A 14 -11.95 -5.73 13.05
N ILE A 15 -12.62 -6.72 13.62
CA ILE A 15 -13.88 -7.22 13.08
C ILE A 15 -14.99 -6.23 13.42
N MET A 16 -15.50 -5.54 12.39
CA MET A 16 -16.62 -4.64 12.53
C MET A 16 -17.93 -5.32 12.12
N LYS A 17 -18.90 -5.28 13.04
CA LYS A 17 -20.26 -5.78 12.83
C LYS A 17 -21.10 -4.69 12.15
N ARG A 18 -21.82 -5.06 11.09
CA ARG A 18 -22.71 -4.16 10.33
C ARG A 18 -24.09 -4.76 10.19
N LYS A 19 -25.10 -3.91 10.17
CA LYS A 19 -26.46 -4.32 9.82
C LYS A 19 -26.66 -4.18 8.31
N SER A 20 -27.48 -5.05 7.74
CA SER A 20 -27.84 -4.96 6.31
C SER A 20 -28.47 -3.60 5.95
N SER A 21 -29.16 -2.95 6.90
CA SER A 21 -29.71 -1.59 6.75
C SER A 21 -28.68 -0.47 6.60
N ASP A 22 -27.42 -0.75 6.93
CA ASP A 22 -26.31 0.21 6.90
C ASP A 22 -25.46 0.03 5.63
N LEU A 23 -25.85 -0.91 4.77
CA LEU A 23 -25.16 -1.25 3.54
C LEU A 23 -26.05 -0.89 2.36
N LEU A 24 -25.52 -0.09 1.42
CA LEU A 24 -26.17 0.18 0.15
C LEU A 24 -25.93 -0.96 -0.85
N ALA A 25 -26.38 -2.16 -0.49
CA ALA A 25 -26.21 -3.35 -1.31
C ALA A 25 -27.58 -3.96 -1.68
N PRO A 26 -28.30 -3.36 -2.64
CA PRO A 26 -29.59 -3.89 -3.07
C PRO A 26 -29.44 -5.32 -3.60
N GLY A 27 -30.29 -6.23 -3.11
CA GLY A 27 -30.32 -7.64 -3.55
C GLY A 27 -29.39 -8.61 -2.82
N LEU A 28 -28.57 -8.15 -1.86
CA LEU A 28 -27.92 -9.09 -0.94
C LEU A 28 -28.97 -9.69 0.02
N PRO A 29 -28.90 -11.00 0.32
CA PRO A 29 -29.75 -11.58 1.34
C PRO A 29 -29.56 -10.79 2.65
N PRO A 30 -30.62 -10.61 3.47
CA PRO A 30 -30.49 -9.97 4.76
C PRO A 30 -29.50 -10.78 5.58
N LEU A 31 -28.26 -10.29 5.68
CA LEU A 31 -27.26 -10.83 6.55
C LEU A 31 -27.45 -10.13 7.88
N ASN A 32 -28.11 -10.83 8.79
CA ASN A 32 -28.58 -10.30 10.08
C ASN A 32 -27.44 -9.73 10.94
N THR A 33 -26.18 -10.02 10.62
CA THR A 33 -25.02 -9.18 10.96
C THR A 33 -23.83 -9.52 10.06
N MET A 34 -23.39 -8.61 9.19
CA MET A 34 -22.13 -8.77 8.44
C MET A 34 -20.94 -8.51 9.37
N LYS A 35 -19.93 -9.38 9.37
CA LYS A 35 -18.66 -9.20 10.09
C LYS A 35 -17.55 -9.01 9.06
N ASN A 36 -17.02 -7.80 8.94
CA ASN A 36 -15.89 -7.55 8.02
C ASN A 36 -14.68 -7.07 8.82
N LEU A 37 -13.50 -7.58 8.46
CA LEU A 37 -12.24 -7.02 8.92
C LEU A 37 -12.06 -5.63 8.31
N VAL A 38 -11.75 -4.64 9.15
CA VAL A 38 -11.43 -3.27 8.74
C VAL A 38 -10.21 -2.78 9.48
N GLY A 39 -9.51 -1.80 8.91
CA GLY A 39 -8.34 -1.22 9.58
C GLY A 39 -7.11 -2.11 9.52
N GLN A 40 -7.05 -3.12 8.66
CA GLN A 40 -5.87 -3.95 8.46
C GLN A 40 -4.87 -3.27 7.51
N ALA A 41 -3.58 -3.51 7.70
CA ALA A 41 -2.55 -3.23 6.70
C ALA A 41 -2.41 -4.47 5.78
N TYR A 42 -2.08 -4.23 4.51
CA TYR A 42 -1.60 -5.27 3.61
C TYR A 42 -0.08 -5.16 3.49
N VAL A 43 0.62 -6.28 3.53
CA VAL A 43 2.08 -6.35 3.41
C VAL A 43 2.44 -7.38 2.35
N GLU A 44 3.18 -6.97 1.33
CA GLU A 44 3.79 -7.86 0.35
C GLU A 44 5.28 -8.01 0.64
N TYR A 45 5.83 -9.21 0.47
CA TYR A 45 7.22 -9.48 0.82
C TYR A 45 7.97 -10.25 -0.26
N LEU A 46 9.27 -9.96 -0.34
CA LEU A 46 10.27 -10.66 -1.15
C LEU A 46 11.41 -11.07 -0.24
N ILE A 47 11.60 -12.37 -0.02
CA ILE A 47 12.70 -12.90 0.81
C ILE A 47 13.74 -13.54 -0.11
N PRO A 48 14.94 -12.96 -0.24
CA PRO A 48 16.02 -13.53 -1.04
C PRO A 48 16.42 -14.91 -0.54
N LYS A 49 16.87 -15.78 -1.44
CA LYS A 49 17.42 -17.08 -1.04
C LYS A 49 18.67 -16.93 -0.18
N GLU A 50 19.57 -16.06 -0.62
CA GLU A 50 20.82 -15.72 0.08
C GLU A 50 20.65 -14.34 0.74
N LEU A 51 20.75 -14.30 2.07
CA LEU A 51 20.70 -13.04 2.81
C LEU A 51 22.09 -12.40 2.86
N ARG A 52 22.14 -11.07 2.75
CA ARG A 52 23.37 -10.32 3.01
C ARG A 52 23.70 -10.43 4.51
N ALA A 53 24.96 -10.64 4.84
CA ALA A 53 25.41 -10.67 6.24
C ALA A 53 24.99 -9.39 6.99
N GLY A 54 24.26 -9.56 8.09
CA GLY A 54 23.72 -8.45 8.89
C GLY A 54 22.56 -7.68 8.24
N ALA A 55 21.90 -8.21 7.21
CA ALA A 55 20.80 -7.54 6.53
C ALA A 55 19.55 -7.41 7.43
N ALA A 56 19.28 -6.21 7.92
CA ALA A 56 17.99 -5.89 8.50
C ALA A 56 16.88 -5.85 7.42
N PRO A 57 15.61 -6.20 7.76
CA PRO A 57 14.48 -6.01 6.86
C PRO A 57 14.35 -4.57 6.38
N ILE A 58 14.10 -4.38 5.09
CA ILE A 58 13.76 -3.10 4.49
C ILE A 58 12.24 -3.04 4.35
N ILE A 59 11.65 -2.00 4.93
CA ILE A 59 10.21 -1.81 4.99
C ILE A 59 9.87 -0.52 4.25
N PHE A 60 9.14 -0.67 3.15
CA PHE A 60 8.66 0.44 2.35
C PHE A 60 7.23 0.81 2.75
N ALA A 61 7.06 2.07 3.14
CA ALA A 61 5.77 2.68 3.45
C ALA A 61 5.53 3.84 2.50
N HIS A 62 4.28 4.07 2.09
CA HIS A 62 3.90 5.20 1.25
C HIS A 62 2.81 6.04 1.92
N SER A 63 2.57 7.23 1.37
CA SER A 63 1.44 8.08 1.72
C SER A 63 0.74 8.56 0.45
N GLY A 64 -0.59 8.41 0.42
CA GLY A 64 -1.44 8.92 -0.66
C GLY A 64 -1.50 8.09 -1.94
N LEU A 65 -0.58 7.16 -2.18
CA LEU A 65 -0.59 6.25 -3.33
C LEU A 65 -0.88 4.82 -2.88
N ASN A 66 -0.23 3.85 -3.51
CA ASN A 66 -0.23 2.44 -3.12
C ASN A 66 1.21 1.90 -3.18
N GLY A 67 1.42 0.67 -2.72
CA GLY A 67 2.74 0.05 -2.64
C GLY A 67 3.47 -0.09 -3.99
N MET A 68 2.78 0.06 -5.13
CA MET A 68 3.40 0.00 -6.45
C MET A 68 4.45 1.10 -6.67
N VAL A 69 4.43 2.19 -5.89
CA VAL A 69 5.46 3.25 -5.97
C VAL A 69 6.87 2.73 -5.70
N TRP A 70 6.99 1.61 -4.98
CA TRP A 70 8.27 0.94 -4.70
C TRP A 70 8.60 -0.16 -5.70
N GLN A 71 7.65 -0.49 -6.56
CA GLN A 71 7.75 -1.54 -7.57
C GLN A 71 8.27 -0.97 -8.89
N THR A 72 7.97 -1.63 -10.00
CA THR A 72 8.46 -1.26 -11.33
C THR A 72 8.17 0.21 -11.61
N THR A 73 9.21 0.95 -11.97
CA THR A 73 9.11 2.37 -12.33
C THR A 73 8.18 2.56 -13.53
N VAL A 74 7.66 3.77 -13.71
CA VAL A 74 6.68 4.08 -14.77
C VAL A 74 7.20 3.85 -16.18
N ASP A 75 8.52 3.85 -16.38
CA ASP A 75 9.22 3.51 -17.62
C ASP A 75 9.74 2.06 -17.69
N GLY A 76 9.32 1.20 -16.76
CA GLY A 76 9.60 -0.23 -16.81
C GLY A 76 10.94 -0.66 -16.20
N ARG A 77 11.76 0.26 -15.67
CA ARG A 77 12.97 -0.10 -14.91
C ARG A 77 12.62 -0.76 -13.57
N GLU A 78 13.60 -1.47 -13.02
CA GLU A 78 13.55 -2.13 -11.72
C GLU A 78 13.15 -1.14 -10.60
N GLY A 79 12.20 -1.57 -9.77
CA GLY A 79 11.80 -0.87 -8.54
C GLY A 79 12.75 -1.08 -7.38
N TRP A 80 12.61 -0.26 -6.35
CA TRP A 80 13.41 -0.39 -5.13
C TRP A 80 13.14 -1.72 -4.41
N ASP A 81 11.91 -2.22 -4.46
CA ASP A 81 11.53 -3.52 -3.88
C ASP A 81 12.46 -4.65 -4.36
N LYS A 82 12.61 -4.78 -5.67
CA LYS A 82 13.41 -5.80 -6.35
C LYS A 82 14.89 -5.48 -6.27
N TYR A 83 15.26 -4.21 -6.37
CA TYR A 83 16.65 -3.76 -6.27
C TYR A 83 17.30 -4.15 -4.94
N PHE A 84 16.59 -3.98 -3.82
CA PHE A 84 17.06 -4.35 -2.49
C PHE A 84 16.97 -5.86 -2.22
N ALA A 85 15.89 -6.51 -2.66
CA ALA A 85 15.78 -7.97 -2.57
C ALA A 85 16.96 -8.65 -3.31
N ARG A 86 17.31 -8.18 -4.51
CA ARG A 86 18.47 -8.69 -5.28
C ARG A 86 19.81 -8.48 -4.58
N ARG A 87 19.88 -7.60 -3.58
CA ARG A 87 21.06 -7.32 -2.75
C ARG A 87 21.06 -8.09 -1.43
N GLY A 88 20.18 -9.07 -1.27
CA GLY A 88 20.12 -9.95 -0.10
C GLY A 88 19.40 -9.35 1.10
N PHE A 89 18.60 -8.30 0.91
CA PHE A 89 17.76 -7.75 1.98
C PHE A 89 16.36 -8.37 1.94
N PRO A 90 15.79 -8.84 3.06
CA PRO A 90 14.36 -9.08 3.18
C PRO A 90 13.60 -7.77 2.92
N VAL A 91 12.65 -7.78 2.00
CA VAL A 91 11.89 -6.57 1.62
C VAL A 91 10.42 -6.77 1.92
N TYR A 92 9.80 -5.75 2.52
CA TYR A 92 8.38 -5.69 2.82
C TYR A 92 7.80 -4.37 2.31
N VAL A 93 6.68 -4.42 1.58
CA VAL A 93 5.99 -3.25 1.03
C VAL A 93 4.60 -3.17 1.66
N ILE A 94 4.31 -2.06 2.35
CA ILE A 94 3.10 -1.88 3.13
C ILE A 94 2.09 -0.99 2.40
N ASP A 95 0.86 -1.47 2.27
CA ASP A 95 -0.33 -0.67 2.03
C ASP A 95 -1.01 -0.38 3.38
N PRO A 96 -1.08 0.88 3.84
CA PRO A 96 -1.80 1.23 5.05
C PRO A 96 -3.32 1.00 4.91
N PRO A 97 -4.03 0.86 6.05
CA PRO A 97 -5.48 0.73 6.06
C PRO A 97 -6.19 1.78 5.19
N GLY A 98 -7.17 1.33 4.39
CA GLY A 98 -7.94 2.23 3.53
C GLY A 98 -7.32 2.49 2.15
N THR A 99 -6.11 1.97 1.87
CA THR A 99 -5.39 2.22 0.61
C THR A 99 -5.03 0.92 -0.11
N GLY A 100 -4.95 0.98 -1.44
CA GLY A 100 -4.49 -0.13 -2.28
C GLY A 100 -5.16 -1.46 -1.94
N ARG A 101 -4.35 -2.46 -1.57
CA ARG A 101 -4.80 -3.83 -1.25
C ARG A 101 -5.32 -3.99 0.17
N ALA A 102 -5.18 -2.98 1.03
CA ALA A 102 -5.65 -3.00 2.42
C ALA A 102 -7.16 -2.75 2.57
N GLY A 103 -7.87 -2.49 1.46
CA GLY A 103 -9.33 -2.36 1.42
C GLY A 103 -9.85 -1.04 2.00
N PHE A 104 -10.94 -0.54 1.41
CA PHE A 104 -11.58 0.71 1.82
C PHE A 104 -12.86 0.45 2.64
N VAL A 105 -13.16 1.33 3.61
CA VAL A 105 -14.34 1.21 4.49
C VAL A 105 -15.44 2.16 4.04
N VAL A 106 -16.50 1.61 3.45
CA VAL A 106 -17.63 2.38 2.86
C VAL A 106 -18.67 2.87 3.86
N ASP A 107 -18.50 2.61 5.16
CA ASP A 107 -19.51 2.87 6.18
C ASP A 107 -19.93 4.33 6.26
N ALA A 108 -18.95 5.25 6.20
CA ALA A 108 -19.20 6.69 6.17
C ALA A 108 -20.01 7.09 4.94
N ILE A 109 -19.63 6.56 3.75
CA ILE A 109 -20.34 6.78 2.49
C ILE A 109 -21.79 6.31 2.60
N ASN A 110 -22.02 5.08 3.06
CA ASN A 110 -23.34 4.48 3.11
C ASN A 110 -24.25 5.20 4.12
N LYS A 111 -23.71 5.64 5.25
CA LYS A 111 -24.47 6.43 6.23
C LYS A 111 -24.86 7.79 5.66
N ALA A 112 -23.93 8.50 5.01
CA ALA A 112 -24.21 9.78 4.37
C ALA A 112 -25.31 9.63 3.30
N ALA A 113 -25.19 8.63 2.43
CA ALA A 113 -26.13 8.39 1.34
C ALA A 113 -27.52 7.90 1.82
N THR A 114 -27.64 7.39 3.04
CA THR A 114 -28.95 7.07 3.68
C THR A 114 -29.49 8.20 4.56
N GLY A 115 -28.85 9.36 4.57
CA GLY A 115 -29.23 10.50 5.42
C GLY A 115 -28.95 10.30 6.91
N LYS A 116 -28.15 9.28 7.27
CA LYS A 116 -27.81 8.89 8.65
C LYS A 116 -26.39 9.26 9.06
N GLY A 117 -25.68 10.03 8.24
CA GLY A 117 -24.29 10.42 8.47
C GLY A 117 -23.99 11.79 7.87
N ASP A 118 -22.82 12.30 8.21
CA ASP A 118 -22.32 13.57 7.67
C ASP A 118 -22.17 13.47 6.13
N PRO A 119 -22.87 14.30 5.34
CA PRO A 119 -22.71 14.36 3.88
C PRO A 119 -21.27 14.63 3.43
N LEU A 120 -20.45 15.27 4.29
CA LEU A 120 -19.04 15.56 4.05
C LEU A 120 -18.10 14.47 4.54
N ALA A 121 -18.60 13.34 5.05
CA ALA A 121 -17.74 12.23 5.47
C ALA A 121 -16.89 11.64 4.32
N ASN A 122 -17.18 12.02 3.08
CA ASN A 122 -16.44 11.66 1.85
C ASN A 122 -15.54 12.77 1.30
N SER A 123 -15.54 13.95 1.93
CA SER A 123 -14.72 15.09 1.53
C SER A 123 -13.20 14.80 1.41
N PRO A 124 -12.59 13.88 2.20
CA PRO A 124 -11.17 13.59 2.05
C PRO A 124 -10.81 12.66 0.89
N PHE A 125 -11.74 12.31 -0.01
CA PHE A 125 -11.38 11.62 -1.24
C PHE A 125 -10.58 12.54 -2.17
N PHE A 126 -9.26 12.47 -2.07
CA PHE A 126 -8.38 13.20 -2.98
C PHE A 126 -8.34 12.48 -4.33
N LEU A 127 -8.96 13.08 -5.35
CA LEU A 127 -8.81 12.66 -6.74
C LEU A 127 -7.44 13.12 -7.23
N GLN A 128 -6.47 12.21 -7.22
CA GLN A 128 -5.08 12.59 -7.47
C GLN A 128 -4.74 12.90 -8.93
N THR A 129 -5.65 12.72 -9.89
CA THR A 129 -5.38 12.79 -11.35
C THR A 129 -4.47 13.94 -11.82
N SER A 130 -5.01 15.13 -12.16
CA SER A 130 -4.21 16.27 -12.63
C SER A 130 -3.48 16.99 -11.49
N PHE A 131 -3.97 16.85 -10.26
CA PHE A 131 -3.37 17.46 -9.06
C PHE A 131 -1.99 16.85 -8.74
N ALA A 132 -1.84 15.53 -8.88
CA ALA A 132 -0.58 14.84 -8.61
C ALA A 132 0.55 15.31 -9.54
N TRP A 133 0.23 15.77 -10.75
CA TRP A 133 1.22 16.29 -11.68
C TRP A 133 2.01 17.46 -11.08
N ARG A 134 1.31 18.43 -10.50
CA ARG A 134 1.92 19.58 -9.86
C ARG A 134 2.47 19.22 -8.48
N TRP A 135 1.77 18.36 -7.74
CA TRP A 135 2.17 17.97 -6.39
C TRP A 135 3.49 17.18 -6.36
N TYR A 136 3.70 16.29 -7.33
CA TYR A 136 4.93 15.50 -7.46
C TYR A 136 5.98 16.15 -8.36
N ASP A 137 5.82 17.43 -8.67
CA ASP A 137 6.78 18.21 -9.43
C ASP A 137 7.12 17.59 -10.80
N VAL A 138 6.13 16.99 -11.48
CA VAL A 138 6.31 16.43 -12.83
C VAL A 138 6.46 17.56 -13.86
N GLY A 139 5.76 18.67 -13.63
CA GLY A 139 5.85 19.87 -14.45
C GLY A 139 4.88 20.97 -14.04
N PRO A 140 4.96 22.16 -14.67
CA PRO A 140 4.24 23.36 -14.23
C PRO A 140 2.72 23.24 -14.39
N LYS A 141 2.25 22.45 -15.37
CA LYS A 141 0.84 22.14 -15.59
C LYS A 141 0.68 20.75 -16.18
N PHE A 142 -0.49 20.14 -15.99
CA PHE A 142 -0.79 18.81 -16.48
C PHE A 142 -0.48 18.66 -17.98
N GLY A 143 0.34 17.68 -18.33
CA GLY A 143 0.76 17.41 -19.71
C GLY A 143 2.02 18.17 -20.16
N GLU A 144 2.48 19.16 -19.41
CA GLU A 144 3.70 19.90 -19.66
C GLU A 144 4.81 19.45 -18.72
N LEU A 145 5.97 19.17 -19.32
CA LEU A 145 7.12 18.67 -18.58
C LEU A 145 7.86 19.81 -17.90
N GLY A 146 8.41 19.48 -16.74
CA GLY A 146 9.38 20.34 -16.08
C GLY A 146 10.64 20.56 -16.93
N ASP A 147 11.29 21.69 -16.70
CA ASP A 147 12.58 22.07 -17.29
C ASP A 147 13.78 21.47 -16.53
N GLY A 148 13.54 20.75 -15.44
CA GLY A 148 14.54 20.20 -14.52
C GLY A 148 15.15 21.24 -13.57
N HIS A 149 14.70 22.50 -13.62
CA HIS A 149 15.22 23.62 -12.82
C HIS A 149 14.17 24.20 -11.86
N ASN A 150 13.00 24.53 -12.39
CA ASN A 150 11.86 25.07 -11.64
C ASN A 150 10.82 23.99 -11.33
N PHE A 151 10.69 23.03 -12.25
CA PHE A 151 9.87 21.85 -12.14
C PHE A 151 10.60 20.70 -12.81
N GLY A 152 10.42 19.47 -12.35
CA GLY A 152 10.90 18.30 -13.05
C GLY A 152 11.57 17.31 -12.11
N ASN A 153 10.84 16.25 -11.80
CA ASN A 153 11.38 15.10 -11.10
C ASN A 153 12.11 14.14 -12.08
N GLN A 154 12.68 13.06 -11.54
CA GLN A 154 13.36 12.02 -12.32
C GLN A 154 12.38 11.04 -13.01
N MET A 155 11.09 11.37 -13.09
CA MET A 155 10.09 10.51 -13.71
C MET A 155 10.24 10.57 -15.23
N ALA A 156 10.19 9.41 -15.87
CA ALA A 156 10.07 9.36 -17.32
C ALA A 156 8.72 9.94 -17.76
N THR A 157 8.75 10.66 -18.87
CA THR A 157 7.68 11.58 -19.26
C THR A 157 7.21 11.38 -20.69
N ASP A 158 7.58 10.27 -21.31
CA ASP A 158 6.97 9.81 -22.55
C ASP A 158 5.49 9.44 -22.33
N LYS A 159 4.76 9.26 -23.43
CA LYS A 159 3.31 9.03 -23.40
C LYS A 159 2.93 7.79 -22.58
N GLU A 160 3.72 6.73 -22.64
CA GLU A 160 3.39 5.49 -21.94
C GLU A 160 3.73 5.62 -20.46
N ALA A 161 4.89 6.18 -20.11
CA ALA A 161 5.23 6.46 -18.71
C ALA A 161 4.19 7.35 -18.01
N ARG A 162 3.64 8.36 -18.70
CA ARG A 162 2.52 9.16 -18.17
C ARG A 162 1.27 8.32 -17.92
N ARG A 163 0.92 7.43 -18.85
CA ARG A 163 -0.24 6.52 -18.67
C ARG A 163 -0.02 5.62 -17.46
N GLN A 164 1.17 5.06 -17.30
CA GLN A 164 1.52 4.22 -16.16
C GLN A 164 1.48 4.99 -14.84
N PHE A 165 2.05 6.20 -14.80
CA PHE A 165 1.97 7.08 -13.63
C PHE A 165 0.53 7.37 -13.22
N LEU A 166 -0.31 7.80 -14.17
CA LEU A 166 -1.72 8.10 -13.90
C LEU A 166 -2.50 6.85 -13.47
N GLY A 167 -2.15 5.67 -13.98
CA GLY A 167 -2.75 4.39 -13.60
C GLY A 167 -2.41 3.94 -12.18
N GLN A 168 -1.32 4.44 -11.57
CA GLN A 168 -0.94 4.14 -10.19
C GLN A 168 -1.66 5.03 -9.17
N LEU A 169 -2.25 6.14 -9.61
CA LEU A 169 -3.00 7.04 -8.74
C LEU A 169 -4.30 6.37 -8.31
N ILE A 170 -4.46 6.18 -7.01
CA ILE A 170 -5.71 5.69 -6.40
C ILE A 170 -6.42 6.83 -5.67
N PRO A 171 -7.75 6.78 -5.50
CA PRO A 171 -8.42 7.66 -4.57
C PRO A 171 -7.82 7.49 -3.18
N GLY A 172 -7.26 8.56 -2.64
CA GLY A 172 -6.83 8.59 -1.25
C GLY A 172 -8.07 8.72 -0.38
N GLY A 173 -8.55 7.62 0.20
CA GLY A 173 -9.55 7.69 1.27
C GLY A 173 -8.91 8.23 2.56
N PRO A 174 -9.70 8.68 3.54
CA PRO A 174 -9.17 8.96 4.87
C PRO A 174 -8.56 7.65 5.39
N SER A 175 -7.24 7.66 5.60
CA SER A 175 -6.58 6.67 6.43
C SER A 175 -7.33 6.68 7.77
N GLY A 176 -8.05 5.61 8.08
CA GLY A 176 -8.74 5.51 9.36
C GLY A 176 -7.75 5.73 10.51
N GLY A 177 -8.22 6.14 11.69
CA GLY A 177 -7.36 6.31 12.88
C GLY A 177 -6.58 5.05 13.28
N ASP A 178 -6.85 3.90 12.65
CA ASP A 178 -6.22 2.62 12.89
C ASP A 178 -4.83 2.47 12.21
N VAL A 179 -4.36 3.41 11.36
CA VAL A 179 -3.05 3.27 10.66
C VAL A 179 -1.90 2.95 11.62
N HIS A 180 -1.84 3.62 12.77
CA HIS A 180 -0.78 3.41 13.75
C HIS A 180 -0.73 1.96 14.25
N GLU A 181 -1.88 1.43 14.66
CA GLU A 181 -2.01 0.07 15.19
C GLU A 181 -1.69 -0.99 14.13
N SER A 182 -2.14 -0.78 12.89
CA SER A 182 -1.88 -1.73 11.81
C SER A 182 -0.42 -1.73 11.39
N PHE A 183 0.25 -0.57 11.47
CA PHE A 183 1.69 -0.48 11.29
C PHE A 183 2.43 -1.23 12.41
N ILE A 184 2.07 -1.03 13.68
CA ILE A 184 2.66 -1.77 14.80
C ILE A 184 2.49 -3.28 14.57
N ALA A 185 1.27 -3.74 14.29
CA ALA A 185 1.00 -5.15 14.04
C ALA A 185 1.79 -5.72 12.84
N ALA A 186 1.98 -4.91 11.78
CA ALA A 186 2.82 -5.30 10.65
C ALA A 186 4.29 -5.43 11.08
N MET A 187 4.82 -4.46 11.82
CA MET A 187 6.20 -4.47 12.32
C MET A 187 6.48 -5.65 13.25
N GLU A 188 5.55 -5.95 14.16
CA GLU A 188 5.64 -7.11 15.07
C GLU A 188 5.69 -8.41 14.31
N ARG A 189 4.79 -8.59 13.33
CA ARG A 189 4.79 -9.78 12.48
C ARG A 189 6.07 -9.90 11.64
N ILE A 190 6.56 -8.80 11.07
CA ILE A 190 7.84 -8.78 10.33
C ILE A 190 8.99 -9.19 11.24
N LYS A 191 9.02 -8.68 12.48
CA LYS A 191 10.04 -9.05 13.47
C LYS A 191 10.02 -10.54 13.79
N GLU A 192 8.84 -11.13 13.97
CA GLU A 192 8.71 -12.57 14.19
C GLU A 192 9.18 -13.40 12.99
N GLU A 193 8.76 -13.05 11.78
CA GLU A 193 9.15 -13.74 10.54
C GLU A 193 10.67 -13.64 10.31
N TYR A 194 11.25 -12.45 10.51
CA TYR A 194 12.70 -12.23 10.40
C TYR A 194 13.49 -12.99 11.46
N GLY A 195 12.98 -13.05 12.70
CA GLY A 195 13.58 -13.87 13.76
C GLY A 195 13.67 -15.35 13.36
N ARG A 196 12.61 -15.91 12.77
CA ARG A 196 12.61 -17.30 12.26
C ARG A 196 13.63 -17.51 11.13
N LEU A 197 13.75 -16.55 10.21
CA LEU A 197 14.74 -16.61 9.12
C LEU A 197 16.17 -16.65 9.65
N SER A 198 16.51 -15.73 10.57
CA SER A 198 17.86 -15.62 11.15
C SER A 198 18.30 -16.86 11.94
N MET A 199 17.37 -17.58 12.59
CA MET A 199 17.68 -18.83 13.29
C MET A 199 17.93 -20.01 12.33
N SER A 200 17.23 -20.06 11.19
CA SER A 200 17.38 -21.15 10.21
C SER A 200 18.71 -21.12 9.47
N ASP A 201 19.27 -19.93 9.23
CA ASP A 201 20.55 -19.78 8.52
C ASP A 201 21.75 -20.01 9.47
N GLY A 202 21.53 -20.01 10.79
CA GLY A 202 22.56 -20.27 11.80
C GLY A 202 22.83 -21.75 12.09
N GLN A 203 22.02 -22.67 11.57
CA GLN A 203 22.16 -24.12 11.83
C GLN A 203 23.02 -24.88 10.79
N GLU A 204 23.49 -24.25 9.72
CA GLU A 204 24.33 -24.92 8.69
C GLU A 204 25.85 -24.87 8.95
N VAL A 205 26.33 -24.30 10.07
CA VAL A 205 27.77 -24.07 10.29
C VAL A 205 28.43 -25.03 11.29
N LEU A 206 27.71 -26.05 11.79
CA LEU A 206 28.28 -27.05 12.70
C LEU A 206 27.88 -28.48 12.31
N SER A 207 28.53 -29.02 11.28
CA SER A 207 28.68 -30.48 11.06
C SER A 207 30.00 -30.78 10.37
#